data_AF-A0A7V2ATX0-F1
#
_entry.id   AF-A0A7V2ATX0-F1
#
_cell.length_a   1.000
_cell.length_b   1.000
_cell.length_c   1.000
_cell.angle_alpha   90.00
_cell.angle_beta   90.00
_cell.angle_gamma   90.00
#
_symmetry.space_group_name_H-M   'P 1'
#
loop_
_entity.id
_entity.type
_entity.pdbx_description
1 polymer ?
#
loop_
_entity_poly.entity_id
_entity_poly.type
_entity_poly.pdbx_seq_one_letter_code
_entity_poly.pdbx_strand_id
1 'polypeptide(L)' 'MTPKQTPLMSQYLEIKNRHPGGILLFQVGDFYETFYEDA' A
#
# COMPACT_ATOMS: atom_id res chain seq x y z
N MET A 1 14.72 10.44 12.54
CA MET A 1 14.87 10.36 11.06
C MET A 1 13.77 9.45 10.58
N THR A 2 12.80 9.95 9.81
CA THR A 2 11.71 9.12 9.26
C THR A 2 12.33 8.14 8.26
N PRO A 3 12.06 6.82 8.36
CA PRO A 3 12.56 5.88 7.37
C PRO A 3 12.06 6.28 5.98
N LYS A 4 12.98 6.37 5.03
CA LYS A 4 12.64 6.66 3.63
C LYS A 4 11.78 5.51 3.12
N GLN A 5 10.55 5.81 2.73
CA GLN A 5 9.62 4.81 2.22
C GLN A 5 10.21 4.14 0.97
N THR A 6 10.00 2.84 0.85
CA THR A 6 10.37 2.13 -0.37
C THR A 6 9.52 2.64 -1.53
N PRO A 7 10.01 2.59 -2.78
CA PRO A 7 9.20 3.00 -3.94
C PRO A 7 7.83 2.32 -3.99
N LEU A 8 7.77 1.04 -3.59
CA LEU A 8 6.52 0.26 -3.52
C LEU A 8 5.55 0.85 -2.49
N MET A 9 6.02 1.18 -1.28
CA MET A 9 5.15 1.75 -0.24
C MET A 9 4.66 3.15 -0.60
N SER A 10 5.48 3.95 -1.28
CA SER A 10 5.05 5.25 -1.79
C SER A 10 3.88 5.11 -2.77
N GLN A 11 3.94 4.13 -3.69
CA GLN A 11 2.88 3.86 -4.65
C GLN A 11 1.62 3.32 -3.97
N TYR A 12 1.76 2.38 -3.02
CA TYR A 12 0.64 1.84 -2.25
C TYR A 12 -0.13 2.97 -1.53
N LEU A 13 0.58 3.85 -0.82
CA LEU A 13 -0.04 4.95 -0.08
C LEU A 13 -0.70 6.00 -0.99
N GLU A 14 -0.11 6.30 -2.15
CA GLU A 14 -0.73 7.19 -3.14
C GLU A 14 -2.09 6.67 -3.59
N ILE A 15 -2.19 5.37 -3.90
CA ILE A 15 -3.44 4.74 -4.33
C ILE A 15 -4.43 4.66 -3.15
N LYS A 16 -3.97 4.26 -1.96
CA LYS A 16 -4.80 4.18 -0.76
C LYS A 16 -5.44 5.52 -0.40
N ASN A 17 -4.68 6.62 -0.51
CA ASN A 17 -5.19 7.96 -0.24
C ASN A 17 -6.30 8.42 -1.20
N ARG A 18 -6.38 7.84 -2.40
CA ARG A 18 -7.47 8.09 -3.35
C ARG A 18 -8.74 7.30 -3.05
N HIS A 19 -8.64 6.26 -2.22
CA HIS A 19 -9.75 5.36 -1.87
C HIS A 19 -9.88 5.25 -0.33
N PRO A 20 -10.21 6.36 0.36
CA PRO A 20 -10.39 6.33 1.80
C PRO A 20 -11.51 5.36 2.19
N GLY A 21 -11.20 4.43 3.10
CA GLY A 21 -12.14 3.42 3.60
C GLY A 21 -12.28 2.14 2.77
N GLY A 22 -11.63 2.03 1.61
CA GLY A 22 -11.57 0.79 0.83
C GLY A 22 -10.39 -0.10 1.25
N ILE A 23 -10.50 -1.42 1.12
CA ILE A 23 -9.36 -2.35 1.32
C ILE A 23 -8.56 -2.42 0.02
N LEU A 24 -7.26 -2.11 0.06
CA LEU A 24 -6.40 -2.13 -1.11
C LEU A 24 -5.65 -3.47 -1.22
N LEU A 25 -6.09 -4.30 -2.14
CA LEU A 25 -5.37 -5.51 -2.58
C LEU A 25 -4.29 -5.11 -3.59
N PHE A 26 -3.04 -5.13 -3.18
CA PHE A 26 -1.91 -4.70 -4.01
C PHE A 26 -1.18 -5.91 -4.60
N GLN A 27 -1.05 -5.96 -5.93
CA GLN A 27 -0.40 -7.09 -6.60
C GLN A 27 1.12 -7.04 -6.39
N VAL A 28 1.66 -8.10 -5.79
CA VAL A 28 3.11 -8.30 -5.60
C VAL A 28 3.45 -9.67 -6.17
N GLY A 29 3.96 -9.69 -7.40
CA GLY A 29 4.21 -10.93 -8.14
C GLY A 29 2.90 -11.69 -8.40
N ASP A 30 2.84 -12.92 -7.88
CA ASP A 30 1.72 -13.84 -8.07
C ASP A 30 0.61 -13.69 -7.01
N PHE A 31 0.79 -12.79 -6.03
CA PHE A 31 -0.14 -12.61 -4.92
C PHE A 31 -0.72 -11.20 -4.87
N TYR A 32 -1.86 -11.08 -4.19
CA TYR A 32 -2.38 -9.80 -3.70
C TYR A 32 -2.09 -9.70 -2.22
N GLU A 33 -1.40 -8.64 -1.82
CA GLU A 33 -1.06 -8.34 -0.44
C GLU A 33 -1.79 -7.08 0.02
N THR A 34 -2.22 -7.09 1.28
CA THR A 34 -2.64 -5.90 2.01
C THR A 34 -1.49 -5.44 2.92
N PHE A 35 -1.45 -4.15 3.21
CA PHE A 35 -0.42 -3.56 4.06
C PHE A 35 -1.06 -2.71 5.17
N TYR A 36 -0.32 -2.47 6.24
CA TYR A 36 -0.75 -1.63 7.37
C TYR A 36 -2.10 -2.08 7.98
N GLU A 37 -3.07 -1.16 8.06
CA GLU A 37 -4.39 -1.40 8.67
C GLU A 37 -5.32 -2.22 7.76
N ASP A 38 -4.93 -2.46 6.50
CA ASP A 38 -5.68 -3.35 5.60
C ASP A 38 -5.33 -4.83 5.80
N ALA A 39 -4.26 -5.14 6.55
CA ALA A 39 -3.83 -6.50 6.88
C ALA A 39 -4.43 -6.97 8.20
#